data_AF-A0AAU9DF26-F1
#
_entry.id   AF-A0AAU9DF26-F1
#
_cell.length_a   1.000
_cell.length_b   1.000
_cell.length_c   1.000
_cell.angle_alpha   90.00
_cell.angle_beta   90.00
_cell.angle_gamma   90.00
#
_symmetry.space_group_name_H-M   'P 1'
#
loop_
_entity.id
_entity.type
_entity.pdbx_description
1 polymer ?
#
loop_
_entity_poly.entity_id
_entity_poly.type
_entity_poly.pdbx_seq_one_letter_code
_entity_poly.pdbx_strand_id
1 'polypeptide(L)'
;MIDLIKTEVLDQAISDDDLQAYSNSSIHGAADVYYKYFLILEYFGYKIDNTALEVYYNKYYWFLRHLVQMQNLQGYDAGLEQQEFIILEEGESYDDINWDIVESISNNLKT
;
A
#
# COMPACT_ATOMS: atom_id res chain seq x y z
N MET A 1 12.61 2.71 11.50
CA MET A 1 11.17 3.04 11.44
C MET A 1 11.00 3.92 10.22
N ILE A 2 10.09 3.59 9.30
CA ILE A 2 9.83 4.44 8.13
C ILE A 2 9.05 5.67 8.55
N ASP A 3 9.29 6.78 7.87
CA ASP A 3 8.42 7.94 7.96
C ASP A 3 7.23 7.71 7.03
N LEU A 4 6.06 7.46 7.64
CA LEU A 4 4.83 7.27 6.88
C LEU A 4 4.39 8.60 6.27
N ILE A 5 4.04 8.56 4.98
CA ILE A 5 3.36 9.65 4.30
C ILE A 5 2.04 9.88 5.02
N LYS A 6 1.84 11.11 5.47
CA LYS A 6 0.64 11.52 6.21
C LYS A 6 -0.60 11.23 5.39
N THR A 7 -1.62 10.69 6.04
CA THR A 7 -2.87 10.31 5.36
C THR A 7 -3.57 11.51 4.72
N GLU A 8 -3.42 12.72 5.27
CA GLU A 8 -3.95 13.94 4.68
C GLU A 8 -3.28 14.27 3.33
N VAL A 9 -2.00 13.94 3.17
CA VAL A 9 -1.29 14.10 1.88
C VAL A 9 -1.82 13.08 0.88
N LEU A 10 -2.03 11.83 1.32
CA LEU A 10 -2.60 10.78 0.47
C LEU A 10 -4.02 11.16 0.02
N ASP A 11 -4.85 11.65 0.94
CA ASP A 11 -6.22 12.07 0.63
C ASP A 11 -6.28 13.27 -0.34
N GLN A 12 -5.25 14.11 -0.37
CA GLN A 12 -5.13 15.23 -1.32
C GLN A 12 -4.56 14.82 -2.68
N ALA A 13 -3.90 13.65 -2.80
CA ALA A 13 -3.31 13.18 -4.04
C ALA A 13 -4.36 12.71 -5.08
N ILE A 14 -5.59 12.49 -4.63
CA ILE A 14 -6.73 12.06 -5.45
C ILE A 14 -7.78 13.15 -5.53
N SER A 15 -8.38 13.32 -6.71
CA SER A 15 -9.55 14.19 -6.84
C SER A 15 -10.82 13.50 -6.35
N ASP A 16 -11.86 14.29 -6.06
CA ASP A 16 -13.19 13.75 -5.74
C ASP A 16 -13.75 12.87 -6.87
N ASP A 17 -13.40 13.16 -8.12
CA ASP A 17 -13.77 12.37 -9.29
C ASP A 17 -13.03 11.01 -9.33
N ASP A 18 -11.74 10.99 -9.00
CA ASP A 18 -10.94 9.75 -8.87
C ASP A 18 -11.47 8.87 -7.73
N LEU A 19 -11.84 9.49 -6.60
CA LEU A 19 -12.48 8.83 -5.46
C LEU A 19 -13.81 8.19 -5.83
N GLN A 20 -14.62 8.88 -6.63
CA GLN A 20 -15.93 8.38 -7.02
C GLN A 20 -15.82 7.21 -8.01
N ALA A 21 -14.86 7.25 -8.93
CA ALA A 21 -14.54 6.10 -9.77
C ALA A 21 -14.12 4.87 -8.94
N TYR A 22 -13.28 5.07 -7.92
CA TYR A 22 -12.81 4.02 -7.01
C TYR A 22 -13.92 3.44 -6.10
N SER A 23 -14.78 4.31 -5.56
CA SER A 23 -15.92 3.88 -4.73
C SER A 23 -16.93 3.05 -5.52
N ASN A 24 -17.06 3.29 -6.82
CA ASN A 24 -18.00 2.58 -7.69
C ASN A 24 -17.44 1.24 -8.20
N SER A 25 -16.12 1.05 -8.25
CA SER A 25 -15.47 -0.21 -8.66
C SER A 25 -15.27 -1.19 -7.51
N SER A 26 -15.30 -0.73 -6.27
CA SER A 26 -15.03 -1.55 -5.09
C SER A 26 -16.28 -2.36 -4.69
N ILE A 27 -16.39 -3.58 -5.21
CA ILE A 27 -17.44 -4.56 -4.89
C ILE A 27 -17.35 -5.06 -3.43
N HIS A 28 -16.34 -4.67 -2.67
CA HIS A 28 -16.21 -4.99 -1.25
C HIS A 28 -16.73 -3.83 -0.41
N GLY A 29 -17.89 -4.06 0.22
CA GLY A 29 -18.55 -3.11 1.10
C GLY A 29 -17.59 -2.62 2.19
N ALA A 30 -17.52 -1.29 2.33
CA ALA A 30 -16.48 -0.55 3.04
C ALA A 30 -15.09 -0.79 2.45
N ALA A 31 -14.71 0.04 1.46
CA ALA A 31 -13.35 0.12 0.96
C ALA A 31 -12.38 0.22 2.14
N ASP A 32 -11.58 -0.83 2.37
CA ASP A 32 -10.58 -0.82 3.41
C ASP A 32 -9.68 0.40 3.18
N VAL A 33 -9.60 1.26 4.20
CA VAL A 33 -8.82 2.49 4.18
C VAL A 33 -7.34 2.21 3.87
N TYR A 34 -6.83 1.04 4.26
CA TYR A 34 -5.47 0.62 3.95
C TYR A 34 -5.29 0.31 2.47
N TYR A 35 -6.25 -0.39 1.86
CA TYR A 35 -6.24 -0.66 0.43
C TYR A 35 -6.40 0.63 -0.39
N LYS A 36 -7.24 1.56 0.08
CA LYS A 36 -7.32 2.92 -0.49
C LYS A 36 -5.93 3.57 -0.52
N TYR A 37 -5.21 3.63 0.60
CA TYR A 37 -3.89 4.26 0.64
C TYR A 37 -2.85 3.55 -0.23
N PHE A 38 -2.87 2.21 -0.27
CA PHE A 38 -2.06 1.44 -1.21
C PHE A 38 -2.31 1.89 -2.67
N LEU A 39 -3.57 1.97 -3.10
CA LEU A 39 -3.90 2.34 -4.48
C LEU A 39 -3.56 3.79 -4.81
N ILE A 40 -3.67 4.70 -3.84
CA ILE A 40 -3.22 6.08 -4.01
C ILE A 40 -1.72 6.09 -4.34
N LEU A 41 -0.92 5.33 -3.60
CA LEU A 41 0.51 5.28 -3.81
C LEU A 41 0.86 4.56 -5.12
N GLU A 42 0.15 3.49 -5.46
CA GLU A 42 0.33 2.74 -6.71
C GLU A 42 0.04 3.59 -7.94
N TYR A 43 -1.09 4.30 -7.98
CA TYR A 43 -1.55 5.00 -9.19
C TYR A 43 -1.25 6.49 -9.19
N PHE A 44 -1.06 7.10 -8.02
CA PHE A 44 -0.88 8.54 -7.87
C PHE A 44 0.35 8.91 -7.04
N GLY A 45 1.21 7.94 -6.70
CA GLY A 45 2.45 8.19 -5.96
C GLY A 45 3.36 9.23 -6.62
N TYR A 46 3.33 9.32 -7.95
CA TYR A 46 4.07 10.33 -8.72
C TYR A 46 3.63 11.79 -8.46
N LYS A 47 2.44 12.00 -7.86
CA LYS A 47 1.94 13.33 -7.48
C LYS A 47 2.39 13.75 -6.07
N ILE A 48 2.95 12.82 -5.29
CA ILE A 48 3.37 13.06 -3.92
C ILE A 48 4.79 13.60 -3.95
N ASP A 49 5.07 14.61 -3.12
CA ASP A 49 6.40 15.21 -2.95
C ASP A 49 7.30 14.30 -2.08
N ASN A 50 7.54 13.09 -2.57
CA ASN A 50 8.36 12.05 -1.99
C ASN A 50 9.18 11.36 -3.08
N THR A 51 10.29 10.75 -2.69
CA THR A 51 11.06 9.92 -3.62
C THR A 51 10.27 8.67 -4.02
N ALA A 52 10.56 8.11 -5.19
CA ALA A 52 9.92 6.87 -5.63
C ALA A 52 10.15 5.70 -4.64
N LEU A 53 11.32 5.65 -4.02
CA LEU A 53 11.63 4.65 -2.99
C LEU A 53 10.84 4.86 -1.69
N GLU A 54 10.65 6.11 -1.25
CA GLU A 54 9.77 6.42 -0.11
C GLU A 54 8.31 6.04 -0.39
N VAL A 55 7.83 6.34 -1.60
CA VAL A 55 6.50 5.93 -2.07
C VAL A 55 6.39 4.41 -2.06
N TYR A 56 7.41 3.69 -2.53
CA TYR A 56 7.47 2.23 -2.50
C TYR A 56 7.33 1.67 -1.08
N TYR A 57 8.12 2.16 -0.11
CA TYR A 57 8.02 1.67 1.27
C TYR A 57 6.64 1.92 1.88
N ASN A 58 6.07 3.10 1.62
CA ASN A 58 4.73 3.43 2.07
C ASN A 58 3.68 2.54 1.41
N LYS A 59 3.84 2.26 0.11
CA LYS A 59 2.95 1.40 -0.66
C LYS A 59 2.95 -0.02 -0.09
N TYR A 60 4.13 -0.60 0.11
CA TYR A 60 4.29 -1.92 0.72
C TYR A 60 3.66 -1.97 2.11
N TYR A 61 3.90 -0.96 2.94
CA TYR A 61 3.30 -0.86 4.28
C TYR A 61 1.77 -0.89 4.26
N TRP A 62 1.12 -0.07 3.42
CA TRP A 62 -0.34 0.00 3.36
C TRP A 62 -0.95 -1.28 2.78
N PHE A 63 -0.31 -1.87 1.77
CA PHE A 63 -0.74 -3.17 1.24
C PHE A 63 -0.65 -4.26 2.30
N LEU A 64 0.47 -4.36 3.00
CA LEU A 64 0.67 -5.41 3.99
C LEU A 64 -0.30 -5.28 5.16
N ARG A 65 -0.60 -4.06 5.56
CA ARG A 65 -1.61 -3.78 6.58
C ARG A 65 -3.01 -4.24 6.14
N HIS A 66 -3.36 -4.02 4.87
CA HIS A 66 -4.58 -4.55 4.26
C HIS A 66 -4.58 -6.09 4.25
N LEU A 67 -3.50 -6.71 3.76
CA LEU A 67 -3.35 -8.17 3.69
C LEU A 67 -3.57 -8.82 5.06
N VAL A 68 -2.89 -8.33 6.10
CA VAL A 68 -3.03 -8.85 7.47
C VAL A 68 -4.47 -8.69 7.98
N GLN A 69 -5.12 -7.55 7.72
CA GLN A 69 -6.52 -7.36 8.10
C GLN A 69 -7.44 -8.37 7.39
N MET A 70 -7.27 -8.56 6.09
CA MET A 70 -8.07 -9.49 5.30
C MET A 70 -7.86 -10.93 5.76
N GLN A 71 -6.61 -11.32 6.03
CA GLN A 71 -6.29 -12.64 6.57
C GLN A 71 -6.95 -12.90 7.92
N ASN A 72 -6.98 -11.90 8.81
CA ASN A 72 -7.64 -12.02 10.10
C ASN A 72 -9.17 -12.10 9.99
N LEU A 73 -9.77 -11.44 8.99
CA LEU A 73 -11.23 -11.40 8.83
C LEU A 73 -11.79 -12.58 8.02
N GLN A 74 -11.09 -12.98 6.96
CA GLN A 74 -11.58 -13.91 5.95
C GLN A 74 -10.72 -15.17 5.81
N GLY A 75 -9.57 -15.21 6.50
CA GLY A 75 -8.59 -16.29 6.37
C GLY A 75 -7.64 -16.07 5.20
N TYR A 76 -6.84 -17.10 4.92
CA TYR A 76 -5.82 -17.06 3.88
C TYR A 76 -6.41 -16.76 2.48
N ASP A 77 -5.81 -15.79 1.79
CA ASP A 77 -6.12 -15.43 0.41
C ASP A 77 -4.84 -15.51 -0.45
N ALA A 78 -4.80 -16.48 -1.36
CA ALA A 78 -3.65 -16.71 -2.23
C ALA A 78 -3.42 -15.56 -3.23
N GLY A 79 -4.47 -14.85 -3.62
CA GLY A 79 -4.38 -13.72 -4.54
C GLY A 79 -3.71 -12.51 -3.87
N LEU A 80 -4.06 -12.23 -2.61
CA LEU A 80 -3.43 -11.15 -1.86
C LEU A 80 -1.96 -11.48 -1.52
N GLU A 81 -1.64 -12.74 -1.19
CA GLU A 81 -0.24 -13.18 -1.01
C GLU A 81 0.57 -13.07 -2.31
N GLN A 82 -0.01 -13.47 -3.44
CA GLN A 82 0.65 -13.29 -4.74
C GLN A 82 0.91 -11.82 -5.06
N GLN A 83 -0.03 -10.93 -4.70
CA GLN A 83 0.17 -9.49 -4.85
C GLN A 83 1.26 -8.94 -3.93
N GLU A 84 1.45 -9.49 -2.72
CA GLU A 84 2.60 -9.15 -1.87
C GLU A 84 3.93 -9.46 -2.60
N PHE A 85 4.04 -10.64 -3.21
CA PHE A 85 5.24 -11.02 -3.96
C PHE A 85 5.52 -10.08 -5.14
N ILE A 86 4.48 -9.67 -5.89
CA ILE A 86 4.65 -8.71 -7.00
C ILE A 86 5.21 -7.38 -6.49
N ILE A 87 4.74 -6.90 -5.33
CA ILE A 87 5.24 -5.66 -4.73
C ILE A 87 6.69 -5.85 -4.24
N LEU A 88 7.06 -7.02 -3.72
CA LEU A 88 8.47 -7.29 -3.36
C LEU A 88 9.36 -7.29 -4.60
N GLU A 89 8.94 -7.92 -5.70
CA GLU A 89 9.69 -7.93 -6.97
C GLU A 89 9.89 -6.52 -7.54
N GLU A 90 8.90 -5.63 -7.43
CA GLU A 90 9.07 -4.23 -7.82
C GLU A 90 10.19 -3.53 -7.03
N GLY A 91 10.36 -3.90 -5.75
CA GLY A 91 11.43 -3.39 -4.90
C GLY A 91 12.83 -3.62 -5.46
N GLU A 92 13.03 -4.71 -6.20
CA GLU A 92 14.31 -5.03 -6.84
C GLU A 92 14.71 -4.04 -7.94
N SER A 93 13.77 -3.22 -8.43
CA SER A 93 14.04 -2.18 -9.43
C SER A 93 14.70 -0.92 -8.85
N TYR A 94 14.76 -0.77 -7.52
CA TYR A 94 15.39 0.35 -6.84
C TYR A 94 16.81 -0.01 -6.40
N ASP A 95 17.82 0.64 -6.99
CA ASP A 95 19.24 0.37 -6.70
C ASP A 95 19.61 0.59 -5.21
N ASP A 96 18.89 1.48 -4.52
CA ASP A 96 19.12 1.91 -3.15
C ASP A 96 18.10 1.33 -2.14
N ILE A 97 17.37 0.27 -2.53
CA ILE A 97 16.44 -0.40 -1.62
C ILE A 97 17.16 -0.94 -0.38
N ASN A 98 16.54 -0.71 0.77
CA ASN A 98 16.96 -1.23 2.05
C ASN A 98 15.97 -2.32 2.49
N TRP A 99 16.36 -3.58 2.29
CA TRP A 99 15.54 -4.74 2.65
C TRP A 99 15.30 -4.87 4.16
N ASP A 100 16.17 -4.32 5.02
CA ASP A 100 15.94 -4.31 6.47
C ASP A 100 14.70 -3.46 6.82
N ILE A 101 14.40 -2.43 6.01
CA ILE A 101 13.18 -1.64 6.15
C ILE A 101 11.95 -2.47 5.77
N VAL A 102 12.00 -3.17 4.63
CA VAL A 102 10.91 -4.04 4.15
C VAL A 102 10.63 -5.15 5.17
N GLU A 103 11.67 -5.82 5.65
CA GLU A 103 11.58 -6.84 6.70
C GLU A 103 11.03 -6.25 8.00
N SER A 104 11.48 -5.05 8.40
CA SER A 104 10.94 -4.37 9.59
C SER A 104 9.45 -4.06 9.46
N ILE A 105 8.97 -3.64 8.29
CA ILE A 105 7.54 -3.43 8.04
C ILE A 105 6.79 -4.74 8.22
N SER A 106 7.30 -5.82 7.62
CA SER A 106 6.69 -7.15 7.69
C SER A 106 6.57 -7.68 9.11
N ASN A 107 7.68 -7.67 9.85
CA ASN A 107 7.71 -8.10 11.24
C ASN A 107 6.80 -7.26 12.13
N ASN A 108 6.67 -5.95 11.90
CA ASN A 108 5.79 -5.11 12.71
C ASN A 108 4.29 -5.35 12.47
N LEU A 109 3.90 -5.87 11.30
CA LEU A 109 2.49 -6.04 10.94
C LEU A 109 2.01 -7.49 11.03
N LYS A 110 2.88 -8.48 10.80
CA LYS A 110 2.54 -9.91 10.83
C LYS A 110 2.73 -10.56 12.21
N THR A 111 3.22 -9.83 13.21
CA THR A 111 3.39 -10.31 14.59
C THR A 111 2.19 -9.94 15.46
#